data_AF-A0A1D4S1L4-F1
#
_entry.id   AF-A0A1D4S1L4-F1
#
_cell.length_a   1.000
_cell.length_b   1.000
_cell.length_c   1.000
_cell.angle_alpha   90.00
_cell.angle_beta   90.00
_cell.angle_gamma   90.00
#
_symmetry.space_group_name_H-M   'P 1'
#
loop_
_entity.id
_entity.type
_entity.pdbx_description
1 polymer ?
#
loop_
_entity_poly.entity_id
_entity_poly.type
_entity_poly.pdbx_seq_one_letter_code
_entity_poly.pdbx_strand_id
1 'polypeptide(L)' 'MNHVKGSIENFENELKAILPFHRSLRVANYDNQSYAAVIVGLESSPEELITKHGYEVDKVYPVEGV' A
#
# COMPACT_ATOMS: atom_id res chain seq x y z
N MET A 1 -1.87 -21.17 4.92
CA MET A 1 -2.22 -20.74 3.55
C MET A 1 -0.99 -20.04 3.00
N ASN A 2 -0.32 -20.61 2.00
CA ASN A 2 0.88 -20.01 1.42
C ASN A 2 0.46 -18.93 0.43
N HIS A 3 0.48 -17.65 0.85
CA HIS A 3 0.45 -16.56 -0.12
C HIS A 3 1.75 -16.64 -0.91
N VAL A 4 1.64 -17.13 -2.15
CA VAL A 4 2.73 -17.04 -3.12
C VAL A 4 3.06 -15.56 -3.26
N LYS A 5 4.30 -15.19 -2.95
CA LYS A 5 4.78 -13.81 -3.06
C LYS A 5 4.55 -13.34 -4.51
N GLY A 6 3.55 -12.48 -4.72
CA GLY A 6 3.40 -11.76 -5.98
C GLY A 6 4.66 -10.93 -6.25
N SER A 7 4.97 -10.64 -7.50
CA SER A 7 6.06 -9.67 -7.76
C SER A 7 5.71 -8.34 -7.07
N ILE A 8 6.72 -7.62 -6.57
CA ILE A 8 6.51 -6.29 -5.98
C ILE A 8 5.80 -5.34 -6.96
N GLU A 9 6.00 -5.54 -8.27
CA GLU A 9 5.31 -4.85 -9.35
C GLU A 9 3.82 -5.16 -9.40
N ASN A 10 3.41 -6.42 -9.18
CA ASN A 10 2.00 -6.79 -9.12
C ASN A 10 1.32 -6.11 -7.94
N PHE A 11 1.94 -6.18 -6.76
CA PHE A 11 1.42 -5.50 -5.57
C PHE A 11 1.32 -3.98 -5.79
N GLU A 12 2.35 -3.35 -6.38
CA GLU A 12 2.31 -1.92 -6.71
C GLU A 12 1.16 -1.58 -7.67
N ASN A 13 0.94 -2.40 -8.71
CA ASN A 13 -0.15 -2.19 -9.66
C ASN A 13 -1.54 -2.39 -9.02
N GLU A 14 -1.69 -3.40 -8.17
CA GLU A 14 -2.92 -3.61 -7.38
C GLU A 14 -3.18 -2.41 -6.47
N LEU A 15 -2.17 -1.95 -5.74
CA LEU A 15 -2.30 -0.79 -4.85
C LEU A 15 -2.65 0.48 -5.63
N LYS A 16 -2.09 0.71 -6.82
CA LYS A 16 -2.45 1.85 -7.69
C LYS A 16 -3.91 1.83 -8.13
N ALA A 17 -4.45 0.65 -8.42
CA ALA A 17 -5.84 0.49 -8.85
C ALA A 17 -6.85 0.69 -7.70
N ILE A 18 -6.40 0.39 -6.47
CA ILE A 18 -7.17 0.52 -5.23
C ILE A 18 -7.17 1.98 -4.77
N LEU A 19 -6.00 2.62 -4.71
CA LEU A 19 -5.83 3.95 -4.13
C LEU A 19 -6.60 5.03 -4.91
N PRO A 20 -7.23 6.00 -4.21
CA PRO A 20 -7.77 7.20 -4.86
C PRO A 20 -6.62 8.03 -5.45
N PHE A 21 -6.96 9.17 -6.08
CA PHE A 21 -5.95 10.05 -6.66
C PHE A 21 -4.82 10.35 -5.66
N HIS A 22 -3.59 10.06 -6.07
CA HIS A 22 -2.36 10.23 -5.30
C HIS A 22 -1.27 10.77 -6.23
N ARG A 23 -0.36 11.58 -5.69
CA ARG A 23 0.74 12.19 -6.46
C ARG A 23 1.83 11.16 -6.77
N SER A 24 2.18 10.32 -5.81
CA SER A 24 3.17 9.28 -5.99
C SER A 24 2.93 8.09 -5.07
N LEU A 25 3.40 6.93 -5.52
CA LEU A 25 3.44 5.68 -4.78
C LEU A 25 4.83 5.07 -4.95
N ARG A 26 5.42 4.59 -3.85
CA ARG A 26 6.63 3.79 -3.86
C ARG A 26 6.42 2.56 -2.98
N VAL A 27 6.76 1.39 -3.49
CA VAL A 27 6.67 0.14 -2.74
C VAL A 27 8.08 -0.43 -2.52
N ALA A 28 8.31 -0.99 -1.34
CA ALA A 28 9.50 -1.75 -1.01
C ALA A 28 9.12 -3.09 -0.36
N ASN A 29 9.98 -4.10 -0.51
CA ASN A 29 9.88 -5.29 0.35
C ASN A 29 10.19 -4.88 1.79
N TYR A 30 9.31 -5.24 2.73
CA TYR A 30 9.57 -5.05 4.16
C TYR A 30 10.17 -6.32 4.76
N ASP A 31 9.54 -7.47 4.50
CA ASP A 31 10.02 -8.78 4.91
C ASP A 31 9.69 -9.88 3.89
N ASN A 32 9.72 -11.14 4.30
CA ASN A 32 9.47 -12.29 3.44
C ASN A 32 8.00 -12.39 2.97
N GLN A 33 7.06 -11.75 3.65
CA GLN A 33 5.62 -11.84 3.46
C GLN A 33 4.91 -10.47 3.36
N SER A 34 5.59 -9.36 3.62
CA SER A 34 5.01 -8.02 3.74
C SER A 34 5.71 -7.00 2.84
N TYR A 35 4.94 -6.00 2.41
CA TYR A 35 5.43 -4.83 1.66
C TYR A 35 5.21 -3.55 2.47
N ALA A 36 6.10 -2.58 2.29
CA ALA A 36 5.92 -1.22 2.77
C ALA A 36 5.59 -0.32 1.58
N ALA A 37 4.61 0.57 1.75
CA ALA A 37 4.21 1.54 0.74
C ALA A 37 4.32 2.96 1.30
N VAL A 38 4.92 3.86 0.52
CA VAL A 38 4.91 5.30 0.77
C VAL A 38 4.00 5.94 -0.28
N ILE A 39 2.95 6.60 0.19
CA ILE A 39 1.95 7.25 -0.67
C ILE A 39 1.94 8.74 -0.34
N VAL A 40 2.00 9.59 -1.36
CA VAL A 40 2.01 11.05 -1.21
C VAL A 40 0.81 11.65 -1.93
N GLY A 41 0.19 12.66 -1.31
CA GLY A 41 -0.93 13.40 -1.89
C GLY A 41 -2.27 12.68 -1.81
N LEU A 42 -2.50 11.96 -0.71
CA LEU A 42 -3.83 11.47 -0.36
C LEU A 42 -4.55 12.49 0.51
N GLU A 43 -5.83 12.73 0.22
CA GLU A 43 -6.70 13.60 1.02
C GLU A 43 -7.17 12.93 2.32
N SER A 44 -7.08 11.60 2.41
CA SER A 44 -7.50 10.81 3.57
C SER A 44 -6.72 9.49 3.66
N SER A 45 -6.73 8.86 4.84
CA SER A 45 -6.08 7.56 5.04
C SER A 45 -6.69 6.49 4.12
N PRO A 46 -5.89 5.72 3.37
CA PRO A 46 -6.39 4.69 2.46
C PRO A 46 -6.65 3.35 3.16
N GLU A 47 -6.44 3.26 4.47
CA GLU A 47 -6.43 2.02 5.25
C GLU A 47 -7.71 1.19 5.05
N GLU A 48 -8.89 1.78 5.28
CA GLU A 48 -10.17 1.06 5.14
C GLU A 48 -10.35 0.48 3.73
N LEU A 49 -9.91 1.22 2.72
CA LEU A 49 -10.08 0.86 1.32
C LEU A 49 -9.10 -0.26 0.91
N ILE A 50 -7.87 -0.24 1.45
CA ILE A 50 -6.88 -1.31 1.30
C ILE A 50 -7.35 -2.58 2.03
N THR A 51 -7.87 -2.46 3.25
CA THR A 51 -8.38 -3.60 4.03
C THR A 51 -9.58 -4.26 3.37
N LYS A 52 -10.49 -3.47 2.78
CA LYS A 52 -11.62 -4.00 1.97
C LYS A 52 -11.17 -4.84 0.77
N HIS A 53 -9.95 -4.64 0.26
CA HIS A 53 -9.38 -5.41 -0.83
C HIS A 53 -8.54 -6.61 -0.37
N GLY A 54 -8.58 -6.94 0.92
CA GLY A 54 -7.99 -8.17 1.47
C GLY A 54 -6.54 -8.04 1.92
N TYR A 55 -5.99 -6.83 1.99
CA TYR A 55 -4.68 -6.60 2.61
C TYR A 55 -4.83 -6.25 4.09
N GLU A 56 -3.98 -6.85 4.91
CA GLU A 56 -3.83 -6.45 6.31
C GLU A 56 -2.88 -5.26 6.39
N VAL A 57 -3.32 -4.18 7.04
CA VAL A 57 -2.50 -2.99 7.27
C VAL A 57 -2.00 -3.04 8.71
N ASP A 58 -0.71 -3.33 8.89
CA ASP A 58 -0.11 -3.40 10.24
C ASP A 58 -0.01 -2.01 10.88
N LYS A 59 0.53 -1.02 10.16
CA LYS A 59 0.75 0.34 10.67
C LYS A 59 0.62 1.39 9.57
N VAL A 60 0.02 2.53 9.93
CA VAL A 60 -0.02 3.74 9.09
C VAL A 60 0.68 4.87 9.84
N TYR A 61 1.68 5.48 9.19
CA TYR A 61 2.39 6.65 9.71
C TYR A 61 2.01 7.87 8.87
N PRO A 62 1.08 8.72 9.33
CA PRO A 62 0.74 9.95 8.62
C PRO A 62 1.92 10.92 8.67
N VAL A 63 2.20 11.57 7.54
CA VAL A 63 3.22 12.62 7.44
C VAL A 63 2.53 13.90 7.00
N GLU A 64 2.49 14.90 7.87
CA GLU A 64 1.94 16.23 7.57
C GLU A 64 3.06 17.18 7.12
N GLY A 65 2.88 17.88 5.99
CA GLY A 65 3.72 19.04 5.63
C GLY A 65 4.89 18.83 4.66
N VAL A 66 4.73 18.01 3.61
CA VAL A 66 5.67 17.98 2.46
C VAL A 66 5.42 19.09 1.45
#